data_AF-A0A4R6MDZ0-F1
#
_entry.id   AF-A0A4R6MDZ0-F1
#
_cell.length_a   1.000
_cell.length_b   1.000
_cell.length_c   1.000
_cell.angle_alpha   90.00
_cell.angle_beta   90.00
_cell.angle_gamma   90.00
#
_symmetry.space_group_name_H-M   'P 1'
#
loop_
_entity.id
_entity.type
_entity.pdbx_description
1 polymer ?
#
loop_
_entity_poly.entity_id
_entity_poly.type
_entity_poly.pdbx_seq_one_letter_code
_entity_poly.pdbx_strand_id
1 'polypeptide(L)'
;MIKKARIMASRRHKFSKPKSKADTREEISSQIDQFLQQKGEIQQVKMGESGLQDGKYNTSHLGFIEPKKERTPLNDVIVEMQQRNAAKKAPVTPTKPKQPKKKIIYDDFGDPIRWVWEE
;
A
#
# COMPACT_ATOMS: atom_id res chain seq x y z
N MET A 1 21.02 32.38 48.43
CA MET A 1 19.93 31.67 47.71
C MET A 1 19.61 32.44 46.43
N ILE A 2 19.95 31.91 45.25
CA ILE A 2 19.63 32.56 43.96
C ILE A 2 18.80 31.59 43.14
N LYS A 3 17.50 31.88 42.99
CA LYS A 3 16.58 31.09 42.18
C LYS A 3 16.80 31.42 40.70
N LYS A 4 17.46 30.51 39.96
CA LYS A 4 17.52 30.57 38.49
C LYS A 4 16.14 30.21 37.93
N ALA A 5 15.44 31.20 37.39
CA ALA A 5 14.21 30.98 36.62
C ALA A 5 14.57 30.37 35.26
N ARG A 6 14.08 29.15 35.00
CA ARG A 6 14.22 28.45 33.72
C ARG A 6 13.09 28.91 32.79
N ILE A 7 13.40 29.78 31.84
CA ILE A 7 12.49 30.15 30.76
C ILE A 7 12.40 28.95 29.81
N MET A 8 11.34 28.16 29.94
CA MET A 8 10.98 27.13 28.96
C MET A 8 10.32 27.82 27.76
N ALA A 9 11.12 28.14 26.73
CA ALA A 9 10.56 28.54 25.44
C ALA A 9 9.85 27.32 24.82
N SER A 10 8.51 27.31 24.93
CA SER A 10 7.64 26.38 24.22
C SER A 10 7.84 26.54 22.72
N ARG A 11 8.51 25.57 22.10
CA ARG A 11 8.73 25.50 20.66
C ARG A 11 7.43 25.07 19.99
N ARG A 12 6.55 26.03 19.68
CA ARG A 12 5.34 25.77 18.88
C ARG A 12 5.78 25.23 17.51
N HIS A 13 5.37 24.00 17.18
CA HIS A 13 5.54 23.47 15.84
C HIS A 13 4.72 24.35 14.88
N LYS A 14 5.38 25.04 13.95
CA LYS A 14 4.72 25.71 12.83
C LYS A 14 4.27 24.62 11.86
N PHE A 15 3.01 24.19 11.96
CA PHE A 15 2.37 23.50 10.85
C PHE A 15 2.29 24.49 9.70
N SER A 16 2.96 24.19 8.58
CA SER A 16 2.78 24.96 7.35
C SER A 16 1.31 24.86 6.97
N LYS A 17 0.65 26.00 6.78
CA LYS A 17 -0.72 26.00 6.30
C LYS A 17 -0.72 25.35 4.90
N PRO A 18 -1.64 24.41 4.64
CA PRO A 18 -1.80 23.90 3.27
C PRO A 18 -2.18 25.07 2.36
N LYS A 19 -1.66 25.08 1.13
CA LYS A 19 -1.97 26.12 0.14
C LYS A 19 -3.48 26.19 -0.07
N SER A 20 -4.03 27.39 -0.06
CA SER A 20 -5.42 27.64 -0.43
C SER A 20 -5.60 27.53 -1.94
N LYS A 21 -6.85 27.31 -2.38
CA LYS A 21 -7.20 27.42 -3.82
C LYS A 21 -6.91 28.81 -4.38
N ALA A 22 -6.92 29.86 -3.56
CA ALA A 22 -6.53 31.20 -3.99
C ALA A 22 -5.02 31.23 -4.30
N ASP A 23 -4.18 30.81 -3.34
CA ASP A 23 -2.73 30.73 -3.49
C ASP A 23 -2.31 29.91 -4.72
N THR A 24 -2.98 28.78 -4.99
CA THR A 24 -2.70 27.96 -6.17
C THR A 24 -3.04 28.67 -7.48
N ARG A 25 -4.11 29.48 -7.51
CA ARG A 25 -4.46 30.25 -8.72
C ARG A 25 -3.43 31.34 -8.98
N GLU A 26 -2.98 32.03 -7.94
CA GLU A 26 -1.92 33.06 -8.03
C GLU A 26 -0.58 32.45 -8.50
N GLU A 27 -0.24 31.27 -7.99
CA GLU A 27 0.95 30.53 -8.42
C GLU A 27 0.88 30.15 -9.90
N ILE A 28 -0.27 29.62 -10.37
CA ILE A 28 -0.47 29.27 -11.78
C ILE A 28 -0.40 30.51 -12.66
N SER A 29 -1.04 31.63 -12.28
CA SER A 29 -0.97 32.86 -13.07
C SER A 29 0.47 33.38 -13.17
N SER A 30 1.22 33.35 -12.07
CA SER A 30 2.62 33.76 -12.07
C SER A 30 3.48 32.88 -12.98
N GLN A 31 3.22 31.57 -13.03
CA GLN A 31 3.94 30.65 -13.92
C GLN A 31 3.62 30.92 -15.40
N ILE A 32 2.37 31.24 -15.72
CA ILE A 32 1.94 31.62 -17.07
C ILE A 32 2.64 32.93 -17.48
N ASP A 33 2.63 33.94 -16.61
CA ASP A 33 3.26 35.23 -16.91
C ASP A 33 4.76 35.07 -17.15
N GLN A 34 5.44 34.26 -16.34
CA GLN A 34 6.86 33.96 -16.51
C GLN A 34 7.13 33.25 -17.85
N PHE A 35 6.28 32.31 -18.25
CA PHE A 35 6.39 31.63 -19.54
C PHE A 35 6.22 32.60 -20.72
N LEU A 36 5.26 33.52 -20.63
CA LEU A 36 5.05 34.56 -21.63
C LEU A 36 6.23 35.55 -21.70
N GLN A 37 6.80 35.93 -20.55
CA GLN A 37 8.00 36.77 -20.48
C GLN A 37 9.22 36.11 -21.12
N GLN A 38 9.34 34.78 -20.98
CA GLN A 38 10.38 33.97 -21.63
C GLN A 38 10.08 33.69 -23.11
N LYS A 39 9.13 34.41 -23.73
CA LYS A 39 8.72 34.27 -25.13
C LYS A 39 8.27 32.84 -25.49
N GLY A 40 7.79 32.08 -24.50
CA GLY A 40 7.35 30.71 -24.68
C GLY A 40 8.47 29.67 -24.77
N GLU A 41 9.69 30.00 -24.35
CA GLU A 41 10.78 29.03 -24.27
C GLU A 41 10.57 28.02 -23.12
N ILE A 42 10.67 26.73 -23.42
CA ILE A 42 10.53 25.65 -22.43
C ILE A 42 11.92 25.17 -22.01
N GLN A 43 12.20 25.24 -20.71
CA GLN A 43 13.43 24.70 -20.15
C GLN A 43 13.37 23.17 -20.12
N GLN A 44 14.31 22.52 -20.81
CA GLN A 44 14.44 21.07 -20.81
C GLN A 44 15.35 20.64 -19.64
N VAL A 45 14.75 20.04 -18.61
CA VAL A 45 15.46 19.46 -17.46
C VAL A 45 15.61 17.95 -17.62
N LYS A 46 16.61 17.35 -16.98
CA LYS A 46 16.78 15.89 -17.02
C LYS A 46 15.64 15.20 -16.27
N MET A 47 15.31 13.99 -16.71
CA MET A 47 14.27 13.19 -16.04
C MET A 47 14.65 12.96 -14.57
N GLY A 48 13.74 13.28 -13.66
CA GLY A 48 13.94 13.16 -12.22
C GLY A 48 14.55 14.39 -11.55
N GLU A 49 15.17 15.32 -12.27
CA GLU A 49 15.83 16.52 -11.71
C GLU A 49 14.83 17.46 -11.02
N SER A 50 13.63 17.61 -11.58
CA SER A 50 12.56 18.45 -11.03
C SER A 50 11.97 17.94 -9.70
N GLY A 51 12.26 16.69 -9.31
CA GLY A 51 11.79 16.10 -8.06
C GLY A 51 12.74 16.30 -6.87
N LEU A 52 13.93 16.87 -7.09
CA LEU A 52 14.92 17.09 -6.05
C LEU A 52 14.68 18.47 -5.40
N GLN A 53 14.66 18.51 -4.07
CA GLN A 53 14.75 19.75 -3.29
C GLN A 53 16.21 19.96 -2.91
N ASP A 54 16.82 21.06 -3.36
CA ASP A 54 18.23 21.41 -3.12
C ASP A 54 19.23 20.28 -3.50
N GLY A 55 18.96 19.59 -4.62
CA GLY A 55 19.83 18.50 -5.11
C GLY A 55 19.71 17.19 -4.33
N LYS A 56 18.72 17.04 -3.45
CA LYS A 56 18.41 15.79 -2.74
C LYS A 56 16.94 15.45 -2.84
N TYR A 57 16.59 14.17 -2.70
CA TYR A 57 15.20 13.78 -2.59
C TYR A 57 14.57 14.36 -1.34
N ASN A 58 13.34 14.86 -1.46
CA ASN A 58 12.58 15.28 -0.30
C ASN A 58 12.21 14.04 0.54
N THR A 59 12.92 13.84 1.64
CA THR A 59 12.71 12.73 2.57
C THR A 59 11.69 13.04 3.65
N SER A 60 11.07 14.23 3.66
CA SER A 60 10.13 14.66 4.71
C SER A 60 8.88 13.78 4.79
N HIS A 61 8.51 13.10 3.70
CA HIS A 61 7.38 12.16 3.65
C HIS A 61 7.78 10.72 4.03
N LEU A 62 9.07 10.41 4.14
CA LEU A 62 9.48 9.05 4.51
C LEU A 62 9.11 8.81 5.97
N GLY A 63 7.96 8.19 6.23
CA GLY A 63 7.47 7.86 7.59
C GLY A 63 8.33 6.81 8.33
N PHE A 64 9.46 6.44 7.74
CA PHE A 64 10.39 5.42 8.23
C PHE A 64 11.82 5.97 8.38
N ILE A 65 11.96 7.20 8.91
CA ILE A 65 13.27 7.77 9.26
C ILE A 65 13.88 7.07 10.49
N GLU A 66 13.11 6.26 11.22
CA GLU A 66 13.64 5.50 12.35
C GLU A 66 14.68 4.47 11.87
N PRO A 67 15.85 4.39 12.54
CA PRO A 67 16.82 3.34 12.24
C PRO A 67 16.19 1.96 12.45
N LYS A 68 16.63 0.98 11.64
CA LYS A 68 16.14 -0.40 11.71
C LYS A 68 16.26 -0.90 13.16
N LYS A 69 15.13 -1.13 13.81
CA LYS A 69 15.08 -1.71 15.16
C LYS A 69 15.32 -3.21 15.08
N GLU A 70 16.17 -3.72 15.96
CA GLU A 70 16.31 -5.16 16.19
C GLU A 70 14.97 -5.68 16.74
N ARG A 71 14.39 -6.67 16.05
CA ARG A 71 13.12 -7.30 16.45
C ARG A 71 13.44 -8.57 17.23
N THR A 72 12.78 -8.76 18.36
CA THR A 72 12.83 -10.04 19.08
C THR A 72 12.19 -11.13 18.23
N PRO A 73 12.93 -12.16 17.78
CA PRO A 73 12.35 -13.25 17.01
C PRO A 73 11.40 -14.04 17.91
N LEU A 74 10.15 -14.22 17.46
CA LEU A 74 9.11 -14.94 18.20
C LEU A 74 8.84 -16.31 17.57
N ASN A 75 9.90 -17.00 17.16
CA ASN A 75 9.80 -18.24 16.41
C ASN A 75 9.12 -19.34 17.22
N ASP A 76 9.41 -19.43 18.51
CA ASP A 76 8.85 -20.47 19.39
C ASP A 76 7.32 -20.37 19.52
N VAL A 77 6.79 -19.14 19.69
CA VAL A 77 5.33 -18.92 19.77
C VAL A 77 4.65 -19.20 18.43
N ILE A 78 5.32 -18.94 17.30
CA ILE A 78 4.81 -19.28 15.98
C ILE A 78 4.72 -20.81 15.84
N VAL A 79 5.75 -21.54 16.28
CA VAL A 79 5.76 -23.01 16.29
C VAL A 79 4.61 -23.56 17.15
N GLU A 80 4.44 -23.05 18.37
CA GLU A 80 3.33 -23.45 19.25
C GLU A 80 1.95 -23.14 18.65
N MET A 81 1.79 -21.97 18.01
CA MET A 81 0.56 -21.61 17.29
C MET A 81 0.25 -22.59 16.16
N GLN A 82 1.26 -22.95 15.37
CA GLN A 82 1.09 -23.88 14.25
C GLN A 82 0.72 -25.28 14.73
N GLN A 83 1.37 -25.78 15.79
CA GLN A 83 1.04 -27.08 16.39
C GLN A 83 -0.40 -27.12 16.91
N ARG A 84 -0.82 -26.08 17.63
CA ARG A 84 -2.20 -25.96 18.13
C ARG A 84 -3.22 -25.88 16.98
N ASN A 85 -2.90 -25.20 15.89
CA ASN A 85 -3.77 -25.12 14.72
C ASN A 85 -3.83 -26.44 13.95
N ALA A 86 -2.72 -27.18 13.88
CA ALA A 86 -2.66 -28.49 13.25
C ALA A 86 -3.49 -29.52 14.05
N ALA A 87 -3.40 -29.49 15.39
CA ALA A 87 -4.17 -30.37 16.27
C ALA A 87 -5.69 -30.16 16.19
N LYS A 88 -6.14 -28.97 15.76
CA LYS A 88 -7.57 -28.64 15.59
C LYS A 88 -8.13 -29.03 14.23
N LYS A 89 -7.29 -29.43 13.27
CA LYS A 89 -7.78 -29.90 11.97
C LYS A 89 -8.42 -31.26 12.19
N ALA A 90 -9.71 -31.36 11.84
CA ALA A 90 -10.38 -32.65 11.78
C ALA A 90 -9.57 -33.58 10.87
N PRO A 91 -9.42 -34.87 11.23
CA PRO A 91 -8.77 -35.83 10.36
C PRO A 91 -9.44 -35.78 8.99
N VAL A 92 -8.63 -35.68 7.94
CA VAL A 92 -9.10 -35.67 6.56
C VAL A 92 -9.85 -36.98 6.37
N THR A 93 -11.18 -36.92 6.28
CA THR A 93 -11.98 -38.11 6.02
C THR A 93 -11.48 -38.72 4.71
N PRO A 94 -11.13 -40.01 4.69
CA PRO A 94 -10.66 -40.63 3.46
C PRO A 94 -11.68 -40.38 2.36
N THR A 95 -11.23 -39.78 1.26
CA THR A 95 -12.09 -39.52 0.10
C THR A 95 -12.66 -40.85 -0.34
N LYS A 96 -13.98 -41.03 -0.22
CA LYS A 96 -14.64 -42.25 -0.66
C LYS A 96 -14.30 -42.47 -2.14
N PRO A 97 -14.01 -43.70 -2.57
CA PRO A 97 -13.76 -43.98 -3.98
C PRO A 97 -14.96 -43.51 -4.80
N LYS A 98 -14.70 -42.84 -5.92
CA LYS A 98 -15.75 -42.41 -6.84
C LYS A 98 -16.52 -43.65 -7.28
N GLN A 99 -17.83 -43.64 -7.01
CA GLN A 99 -18.74 -44.66 -7.45
C GLN A 99 -19.28 -44.25 -8.83
N PRO A 100 -19.43 -45.19 -9.76
CA PRO A 100 -19.95 -44.88 -11.08
C PRO A 100 -21.34 -44.24 -10.95
N LYS A 101 -21.54 -43.11 -11.63
CA LYS A 101 -22.79 -42.36 -11.60
C LYS A 101 -23.56 -42.59 -12.89
N LYS A 102 -24.87 -42.81 -12.74
CA LYS A 102 -25.79 -42.95 -13.86
C LYS A 102 -26.05 -41.55 -14.43
N LYS A 103 -25.61 -41.30 -15.66
CA LYS A 103 -25.76 -40.01 -16.36
C LYS A 103 -26.68 -40.19 -17.55
N ILE A 104 -27.61 -39.26 -17.72
CA ILE A 104 -28.55 -39.24 -18.84
C ILE A 104 -27.89 -38.49 -20.01
N ILE A 105 -27.90 -39.09 -21.19
CA ILE A 105 -27.52 -38.44 -22.44
C ILE A 105 -28.76 -37.83 -23.07
N TYR A 106 -28.66 -36.56 -23.43
CA TYR A 106 -29.72 -35.80 -24.09
C TYR A 106 -29.38 -35.60 -25.56
N ASP A 107 -30.41 -35.64 -26.42
CA ASP A 107 -30.31 -35.29 -27.84
C ASP A 107 -30.11 -33.77 -28.04
N ASP A 108 -29.86 -33.34 -29.29
CA ASP A 108 -29.75 -31.92 -29.66
C ASP A 108 -31.00 -31.10 -29.31
N PHE A 109 -32.14 -31.76 -29.08
CA PHE A 109 -33.40 -31.18 -28.63
C PHE A 109 -33.66 -31.30 -27.12
N GLY A 110 -32.75 -31.90 -26.34
CA GLY A 110 -32.88 -32.03 -24.89
C GLY A 110 -33.71 -33.23 -24.41
N ASP A 111 -34.14 -34.11 -25.31
CA ASP A 111 -34.85 -35.34 -24.94
C ASP A 111 -33.88 -36.42 -24.44
N PRO A 112 -34.21 -37.15 -23.34
CA PRO A 112 -33.33 -38.15 -22.78
C PRO A 112 -33.31 -39.43 -23.64
N ILE A 113 -32.18 -39.71 -24.29
CA ILE A 113 -32.04 -40.88 -25.17
C ILE A 113 -31.71 -42.13 -24.35
N ARG A 114 -30.65 -42.08 -23.54
CA ARG A 114 -30.15 -43.25 -22.81
C ARG A 114 -29.35 -42.88 -21.57
N TRP A 115 -29.17 -43.87 -20.71
CA TRP A 115 -28.36 -43.75 -19.52
C TRP A 115 -27.01 -44.43 -19.73
N VAL A 116 -25.94 -43.76 -19.30
CA VAL A 116 -24.57 -44.29 -19.33
C VAL A 116 -23.97 -44.16 -17.93
N TRP A 117 -23.20 -45.17 -17.52
CA TRP A 117 -22.43 -45.11 -16.29
C TRP A 117 -21.10 -44.41 -16.56
N GLU A 118 -20.82 -43.32 -15.84
CA GLU A 118 -19.55 -42.57 -15.87
C GLU A 118 -18.81 -42.83 -14.55
N GLU A 119 -17.51 -43.13 -14.61
CA GLU A 119 -16.66 -43.44 -13.44
C GLU A 119 -16.37 -42.24 -12.52
#